data_AF-A0A3B0G5K6-F1
#
_entry.id   AF-A0A3B0G5K6-F1
#
_cell.length_a   1.000
_cell.length_b   1.000
_cell.length_c   1.000
_cell.angle_alpha   90.00
_cell.angle_beta   90.00
_cell.angle_gamma   90.00
#
_symmetry.space_group_name_H-M   'P 1'
#
loop_
_entity.id
_entity.type
_entity.pdbx_description
1 polymer ?
#
loop_
_entity_poly.entity_id
_entity_poly.type
_entity_poly.pdbx_seq_one_letter_code
_entity_poly.pdbx_strand_id
1 'polypeptide(L)'
;MTRTLYIDVDGVICPFAPAGTDPWGSSWRYADAGLLPVAYAPELVNGLNALSGQPGVRCVWLTSWEELAAQYLCPAIGLEGAGWPCLTAAGAGSGPGWWKLRAIQDDLEATGPEAVAWVDDQLAYEAEAQAWARLLGRRLLALSPDPRRGITPAGLERLRSFLERPVF
;
A
#
# COMPACT_ATOMS: atom_id res chain seq x y z
N MET A 1 -4.91 -13.18 15.41
CA MET A 1 -3.58 -13.08 14.79
C MET A 1 -3.67 -12.09 13.65
N THR A 2 -3.16 -10.87 13.85
CA THR A 2 -3.35 -9.73 12.92
C THR A 2 -2.11 -9.55 12.07
N ARG A 3 -2.30 -9.38 10.76
CA ARG A 3 -1.26 -9.06 9.78
C ARG A 3 -1.63 -7.74 9.12
N THR A 4 -0.68 -6.84 8.97
CA THR A 4 -0.96 -5.48 8.51
C THR A 4 -0.41 -5.25 7.10
N LEU A 5 -1.22 -4.65 6.22
CA LEU A 5 -0.80 -4.10 4.94
C LEU A 5 -0.81 -2.57 5.03
N TYR A 6 0.36 -1.94 4.92
CA TYR A 6 0.50 -0.51 4.70
C TYR A 6 0.67 -0.25 3.21
N ILE A 7 -0.15 0.64 2.65
CA ILE A 7 -0.20 0.86 1.20
C ILE A 7 -0.24 2.34 0.86
N ASP A 8 0.63 2.73 -0.08
CA ASP A 8 0.57 4.02 -0.75
C ASP A 8 -0.40 4.01 -1.94
N VAL A 9 -0.76 5.18 -2.46
CA VAL A 9 -1.65 5.37 -3.61
C VAL A 9 -0.83 5.59 -4.88
N ASP A 10 -0.10 6.69 -4.93
CA ASP A 10 0.60 7.12 -6.14
C ASP A 10 1.80 6.21 -6.41
N GLY A 11 2.04 5.85 -7.67
CA GLY A 11 3.08 4.88 -8.04
C GLY A 11 2.79 3.43 -7.62
N VAL A 12 1.73 3.19 -6.85
CA VAL A 12 1.41 1.87 -6.27
C VAL A 12 0.06 1.34 -6.77
N ILE A 13 -1.04 1.97 -6.38
CA ILE A 13 -2.40 1.66 -6.87
C ILE A 13 -2.65 2.43 -8.18
N CYS A 14 -2.24 3.70 -8.18
CA CYS A 14 -2.40 4.64 -9.27
C CYS A 14 -1.02 4.98 -9.85
N PRO A 15 -0.61 4.41 -11.00
CA PRO A 15 0.69 4.69 -11.56
C PRO A 15 0.82 6.13 -12.09
N PHE A 16 2.05 6.64 -12.12
CA PHE A 16 2.37 7.89 -12.81
C PHE A 16 2.49 7.66 -14.32
N ALA A 17 1.83 8.53 -15.09
CA ALA A 17 1.93 8.59 -16.55
C ALA A 17 1.92 7.19 -17.23
N PRO A 18 0.87 6.38 -17.00
CA PRO A 18 0.81 5.04 -17.56
C PRO A 18 0.84 5.09 -19.09
N ALA A 19 1.53 4.11 -19.68
CA ALA A 19 1.64 3.97 -21.13
C ALA A 19 1.33 2.53 -21.54
N GLY A 20 0.73 2.37 -22.73
CA GLY A 20 0.39 1.06 -23.28
C GLY A 20 -0.69 0.34 -22.46
N THR A 21 -0.53 -0.98 -22.32
CA THR A 21 -1.40 -1.83 -21.49
C THR A 21 -0.93 -1.84 -20.04
N ASP A 22 -1.84 -2.07 -19.11
CA ASP A 22 -1.49 -2.30 -17.72
C ASP A 22 -0.71 -3.61 -17.53
N PRO A 23 -0.07 -3.83 -16.36
CA PRO A 23 0.66 -5.06 -16.08
C PRO A 23 -0.21 -6.33 -16.02
N TRP A 24 -1.53 -6.19 -16.05
CA TRP A 24 -2.53 -7.26 -15.99
C TRP A 24 -2.96 -7.71 -17.38
N GLY A 25 -2.49 -7.05 -18.44
CA GLY A 25 -2.79 -7.35 -19.84
C GLY A 25 -4.03 -6.62 -20.36
N SER A 26 -4.57 -5.69 -19.58
CA SER A 26 -5.77 -4.92 -19.88
C SER A 26 -5.43 -3.47 -20.24
N SER A 27 -6.45 -2.69 -20.63
CA SER A 27 -6.31 -1.25 -20.78
C SER A 27 -6.52 -0.54 -19.45
N TRP A 28 -5.70 0.47 -19.18
CA TRP A 28 -5.88 1.39 -18.06
C TRP A 28 -7.30 1.96 -18.03
N ARG A 29 -7.90 1.98 -16.84
CA ARG A 29 -9.12 2.73 -16.57
C ARG A 29 -8.78 4.06 -15.94
N TYR A 30 -9.65 5.03 -16.16
CA TYR A 30 -9.50 6.38 -15.62
C TYR A 30 -10.73 6.72 -14.81
N ALA A 31 -10.52 7.31 -13.64
CA ALA A 31 -11.58 7.82 -12.79
C ALA A 31 -11.21 9.22 -12.30
N ASP A 32 -12.23 10.04 -12.07
CA ASP A 32 -12.05 11.32 -11.40
C ASP A 32 -12.09 11.08 -9.88
N ALA A 33 -10.93 11.19 -9.23
CA ALA A 33 -10.79 11.06 -7.78
C ALA A 33 -10.83 12.44 -7.09
N GLY A 34 -11.73 13.30 -7.56
CA GLY A 34 -12.02 14.61 -6.98
C GLY A 34 -11.08 15.71 -7.47
N LEU A 35 -9.80 15.63 -7.14
CA LEU A 35 -8.83 16.69 -7.46
C LEU A 35 -8.04 16.42 -8.73
N LEU A 36 -7.82 15.14 -9.08
CA LEU A 36 -7.03 14.73 -10.24
C LEU A 36 -7.61 13.44 -10.84
N PRO A 37 -7.60 13.31 -12.18
CA PRO A 37 -7.89 12.03 -12.81
C PRO A 37 -6.78 11.04 -12.48
N VAL A 38 -7.18 9.86 -12.00
CA VAL A 38 -6.26 8.75 -11.71
C VAL A 38 -6.44 7.66 -12.75
N ALA A 39 -5.33 6.98 -13.06
CA ALA A 39 -5.37 5.75 -13.82
C ALA A 39 -5.26 4.55 -12.87
N TYR A 40 -5.89 3.44 -13.20
CA TYR A 40 -5.80 2.21 -12.41
C TYR A 40 -6.08 0.96 -13.26
N ALA A 41 -5.62 -0.19 -12.77
CA ALA A 41 -5.99 -1.50 -13.30
C ALA A 41 -7.13 -2.09 -12.46
N PRO A 42 -8.33 -2.36 -13.02
CA PRO A 42 -9.45 -2.95 -12.28
C PRO A 42 -9.11 -4.27 -11.59
N GLU A 43 -8.25 -5.08 -12.20
CA GLU A 43 -7.79 -6.36 -11.67
C GLU A 43 -6.98 -6.17 -10.39
N LEU A 44 -6.17 -5.11 -10.30
CA LEU A 44 -5.48 -4.75 -9.06
C LEU A 44 -6.48 -4.37 -7.96
N VAL A 45 -7.47 -3.53 -8.27
CA VAL A 45 -8.50 -3.10 -7.29
C VAL A 45 -9.28 -4.31 -6.77
N ASN A 46 -9.75 -5.18 -7.66
CA ASN A 46 -10.42 -6.43 -7.29
C ASN A 46 -9.54 -7.32 -6.42
N GLY A 47 -8.25 -7.41 -6.77
CA GLY A 47 -7.26 -8.16 -6.01
C GLY A 47 -7.03 -7.62 -4.60
N LEU A 48 -6.98 -6.30 -4.45
CA LEU A 48 -6.86 -5.63 -3.14
C LEU A 48 -8.13 -5.79 -2.30
N ASN A 49 -9.33 -5.70 -2.88
CA ASN A 49 -10.59 -5.97 -2.19
C ASN A 49 -10.64 -7.43 -1.69
N ALA A 50 -10.22 -8.38 -2.53
CA ALA A 50 -10.15 -9.79 -2.11
C ALA A 50 -9.12 -10.03 -0.99
N LEU A 51 -8.03 -9.26 -0.97
CA LEU A 51 -7.00 -9.33 0.07
C LEU A 51 -7.45 -8.69 1.39
N SER A 52 -8.12 -7.53 1.33
CA SER A 52 -8.62 -6.82 2.52
C SER A 52 -9.76 -7.55 3.21
N GLY A 53 -10.57 -8.32 2.46
CA GLY A 53 -11.62 -9.17 3.00
C GLY A 53 -11.13 -10.42 3.74
N GLN A 54 -9.82 -10.72 3.74
CA GLN A 54 -9.30 -11.91 4.39
C GLN A 54 -9.32 -11.78 5.93
N PRO A 55 -9.77 -12.83 6.66
CA PRO A 55 -9.78 -12.80 8.12
C PRO A 55 -8.38 -12.50 8.69
N GLY A 56 -8.30 -11.48 9.55
CA GLY A 56 -7.07 -11.08 10.24
C GLY A 56 -6.07 -10.28 9.40
N VAL A 57 -6.44 -9.83 8.20
CA VAL A 57 -5.70 -8.80 7.46
C VAL A 57 -6.24 -7.43 7.84
N ARG A 58 -5.36 -6.53 8.28
CA ARG A 58 -5.65 -5.11 8.54
C ARG A 58 -4.98 -4.28 7.46
N CYS A 59 -5.75 -3.58 6.64
CA CYS A 59 -5.22 -2.64 5.66
C CYS A 59 -5.17 -1.23 6.26
N VAL A 60 -4.12 -0.48 5.94
CA VAL A 60 -3.83 0.85 6.47
C VAL A 60 -3.33 1.75 5.35
N TRP A 61 -3.93 2.93 5.24
CA TRP A 61 -3.46 3.98 4.35
C TRP A 61 -2.16 4.58 4.88
N LEU A 62 -1.14 4.58 4.04
CA LEU A 62 0.13 5.23 4.30
C LEU A 62 0.56 6.01 3.06
N THR A 63 -0.15 7.10 2.83
CA THR A 63 -0.10 7.87 1.59
C THR A 63 -0.19 9.36 1.88
N SER A 64 0.39 10.19 1.00
CA SER A 64 0.23 11.65 1.04
C SER A 64 -1.20 12.11 0.72
N TRP A 65 -2.05 11.23 0.19
CA TRP A 65 -3.49 11.50 0.06
C TRP A 65 -4.18 11.57 1.43
N GLU A 66 -3.60 10.96 2.46
CA GLU A 66 -4.20 10.83 3.79
C GLU A 66 -5.68 10.37 3.70
N GLU A 67 -6.58 11.06 4.41
CA GLU A 67 -8.02 10.78 4.42
C GLU A 67 -8.70 10.95 3.04
N LEU A 68 -8.06 11.66 2.11
CA LEU A 68 -8.59 11.84 0.75
C LEU A 68 -8.61 10.51 -0.04
N ALA A 69 -7.74 9.55 0.31
CA ALA A 69 -7.76 8.22 -0.29
C ALA A 69 -9.08 7.50 0.03
N ALA A 70 -9.52 7.54 1.29
CA ALA A 70 -10.79 6.97 1.71
C ALA A 70 -11.97 7.75 1.11
N GLN A 71 -11.90 9.09 1.13
CA GLN A 71 -13.01 9.95 0.75
C GLN A 71 -13.27 10.00 -0.76
N TYR A 72 -12.21 10.05 -1.59
CA TYR A 72 -12.34 10.31 -3.02
C TYR A 72 -11.84 9.15 -3.88
N LEU A 73 -10.68 8.57 -3.58
CA LEU A 73 -10.13 7.49 -4.40
C LEU A 73 -11.00 6.23 -4.33
N CYS A 74 -11.34 5.78 -3.12
CA CYS A 74 -12.14 4.56 -2.90
C CYS A 74 -13.43 4.52 -3.73
N PRO A 75 -14.34 5.51 -3.63
CA PRO A 75 -15.57 5.50 -4.43
C PRO A 75 -15.31 5.66 -5.93
N ALA A 76 -14.24 6.35 -6.35
CA ALA A 76 -13.94 6.58 -7.76
C ALA A 76 -13.49 5.30 -8.49
N ILE A 77 -12.72 4.42 -7.82
CA ILE A 77 -12.17 3.21 -8.45
C ILE A 77 -12.83 1.91 -7.98
N GLY A 78 -13.75 1.97 -7.00
CA GLY A 78 -14.41 0.80 -6.42
C GLY A 78 -13.55 0.02 -5.42
N LEU A 79 -12.61 0.69 -4.75
CA LEU A 79 -11.78 0.08 -3.72
C LEU A 79 -12.49 0.12 -2.36
N GLU A 80 -12.53 -1.01 -1.66
CA GLU A 80 -13.16 -1.19 -0.35
C GLU A 80 -12.25 -0.73 0.80
N GLY A 81 -11.66 0.46 0.64
CA GLY A 81 -10.67 1.05 1.56
C GLY A 81 -11.20 2.18 2.44
N ALA A 82 -12.48 2.52 2.35
CA ALA A 82 -13.06 3.67 3.05
C ALA A 82 -12.99 3.58 4.59
N GLY A 83 -12.89 2.36 5.14
CA GLY A 83 -12.78 2.13 6.59
C GLY A 83 -11.37 1.81 7.08
N TRP A 84 -10.35 1.87 6.21
CA TRP A 84 -8.97 1.57 6.61
C TRP A 84 -8.42 2.74 7.44
N PRO A 85 -7.70 2.48 8.55
CA PRO A 85 -7.02 3.54 9.30
C PRO A 85 -6.03 4.29 8.40
N CYS A 86 -5.88 5.59 8.63
CA CYS A 86 -4.91 6.43 7.94
C CYS A 86 -3.80 6.87 8.89
N LEU A 87 -2.55 6.63 8.49
CA LEU A 87 -1.39 7.18 9.19
C LEU A 87 -0.94 8.46 8.47
N THR A 88 -0.71 9.52 9.24
CA THR A 88 -0.39 10.86 8.72
C THR A 88 0.98 11.33 9.18
N ALA A 89 1.58 12.26 8.43
CA ALA A 89 2.87 12.86 8.79
C ALA A 89 2.79 13.66 10.10
N ALA A 90 1.63 14.25 10.39
CA ALA A 90 1.41 15.04 11.61
C ALA A 90 1.48 14.19 12.89
N GLY A 91 1.11 12.90 12.82
CA GLY A 91 1.16 11.97 13.96
C GLY A 91 2.53 11.35 14.22
N ALA A 92 3.38 11.25 13.18
CA ALA A 92 4.69 10.59 13.23
C ALA A 92 5.85 11.51 13.65
N GLY A 93 5.60 12.81 13.85
CA GLY A 93 6.60 13.77 14.28
C GLY A 93 7.37 14.42 13.12
N SER A 94 7.60 15.72 13.24
CA SER A 94 8.30 16.58 12.26
C SER A 94 9.82 16.40 12.26
N GLY A 95 10.31 15.18 12.53
CA GLY A 95 11.73 14.87 12.64
C GLY A 95 12.44 14.75 11.28
N PRO A 96 13.78 14.73 11.27
CA PRO A 96 14.52 14.37 10.07
C PRO A 96 14.26 12.88 9.73
N GLY A 97 13.94 12.59 8.47
CA GLY A 97 13.69 11.24 7.98
C GLY A 97 12.37 11.11 7.22
N TRP A 98 12.17 9.97 6.56
CA TRP A 98 10.94 9.70 5.81
C TRP A 98 9.79 9.42 6.78
N TRP A 99 8.80 10.31 6.80
CA TRP A 99 7.70 10.26 7.78
C TRP A 99 6.96 8.91 7.81
N LYS A 100 6.85 8.23 6.67
CA LYS A 100 6.18 6.92 6.54
C LYS A 100 6.87 5.83 7.35
N LEU A 101 8.20 5.84 7.43
CA LEU A 101 8.95 4.91 8.26
C LEU A 101 8.58 5.09 9.73
N ARG A 102 8.56 6.34 10.20
CA ARG A 102 8.25 6.64 11.59
C ARG A 102 6.79 6.30 11.94
N ALA A 103 5.86 6.62 11.05
CA ALA A 103 4.46 6.29 11.20
C ALA A 103 4.22 4.78 11.35
N ILE A 104 4.87 3.95 10.52
CA ILE A 104 4.79 2.49 10.66
C ILE A 104 5.39 2.05 11.99
N GLN A 105 6.56 2.56 12.40
CA GLN A 105 7.18 2.17 13.66
C GLN A 105 6.25 2.40 14.85
N ASP A 106 5.60 3.57 14.91
CA ASP A 106 4.64 3.92 15.97
C ASP A 106 3.39 3.01 15.94
N ASP A 107 2.83 2.74 14.75
CA ASP A 107 1.66 1.84 14.62
C ASP A 107 2.03 0.38 14.95
N LEU A 108 3.23 -0.09 14.63
CA LEU A 108 3.70 -1.42 15.00
C LEU A 108 3.92 -1.58 16.49
N GLU A 109 4.43 -0.56 17.17
CA GLU A 109 4.56 -0.55 18.62
C GLU A 109 3.17 -0.62 19.29
N ALA A 110 2.19 0.11 18.76
CA ALA A 110 0.84 0.15 19.30
C ALA A 110 0.01 -1.12 19.02
N THR A 111 0.16 -1.73 17.84
CA THR A 111 -0.73 -2.82 17.38
C THR A 111 -0.10 -4.21 17.43
N GLY A 112 1.23 -4.31 17.46
CA GLY A 112 1.97 -5.56 17.59
C GLY A 112 1.60 -6.67 16.58
N PRO A 113 1.48 -6.41 15.26
CA PRO A 113 1.06 -7.43 14.30
C PRO A 113 2.14 -8.50 14.12
N GLU A 114 1.73 -9.69 13.70
CA GLU A 114 2.64 -10.83 13.53
C GLU A 114 3.50 -10.68 12.27
N ALA A 115 2.90 -10.16 11.20
CA ALA A 115 3.56 -9.88 9.94
C ALA A 115 3.06 -8.57 9.32
N VAL A 116 3.93 -7.96 8.52
CA VAL A 116 3.74 -6.63 7.94
C VAL A 116 4.10 -6.66 6.46
N ALA A 117 3.18 -6.24 5.61
CA ALA A 117 3.47 -5.90 4.22
C ALA A 117 3.49 -4.37 4.09
N TRP A 118 4.54 -3.82 3.48
CA TRP A 118 4.67 -2.39 3.21
C TRP A 118 4.89 -2.19 1.71
N VAL A 119 3.97 -1.47 1.07
CA VAL A 119 3.99 -1.21 -0.37
C VAL A 119 4.06 0.28 -0.64
N ASP A 120 5.14 0.70 -1.28
CA ASP A 120 5.44 2.10 -1.59
C ASP A 120 6.50 2.17 -2.71
N ASP A 121 6.26 2.94 -3.78
CA ASP A 121 7.17 3.04 -4.93
C ASP A 121 8.49 3.73 -4.56
N GLN A 122 8.50 4.55 -3.50
CA GLN A 122 9.69 5.24 -3.03
C GLN A 122 10.58 4.36 -2.14
N LEU A 123 10.07 3.24 -1.62
CA LEU A 123 10.76 2.38 -0.64
C LEU A 123 12.14 1.89 -1.13
N ALA A 124 12.31 1.67 -2.44
CA ALA A 124 13.59 1.29 -3.05
C ALA A 124 14.67 2.40 -3.01
N TYR A 125 14.30 3.63 -2.65
CA TYR A 125 15.19 4.80 -2.56
C TYR A 125 15.40 5.26 -1.11
N GLU A 126 14.65 4.71 -0.16
CA GLU A 126 14.69 5.09 1.25
C GLU A 126 15.62 4.17 2.06
N ALA A 127 16.89 4.57 2.20
CA ALA A 127 17.95 3.74 2.77
C ALA A 127 17.67 3.31 4.22
N GLU A 128 17.15 4.21 5.06
CA GLU A 128 16.78 3.92 6.45
C GLU A 128 15.63 2.92 6.53
N ALA A 129 14.60 3.10 5.70
CA ALA A 129 13.47 2.20 5.63
C ALA A 129 13.90 0.79 5.18
N GLN A 130 14.81 0.69 4.21
CA GLN A 130 15.37 -0.59 3.79
C GLN A 130 16.21 -1.26 4.88
N ALA A 131 17.04 -0.50 5.58
CA ALA A 131 17.83 -1.04 6.69
C ALA A 131 16.91 -1.59 7.79
N TRP A 132 15.87 -0.83 8.14
CA TRP A 132 14.88 -1.24 9.13
C TRP A 132 14.05 -2.46 8.69
N ALA A 133 13.61 -2.50 7.43
CA ALA A 133 12.94 -3.66 6.84
C ALA A 133 13.78 -4.94 6.94
N ARG A 134 15.10 -4.84 6.68
CA ARG A 134 16.03 -5.97 6.81
C ARG A 134 16.15 -6.46 8.25
N LEU A 135 16.10 -5.57 9.25
CA LEU A 135 16.13 -5.94 10.67
C LEU A 135 14.89 -6.73 11.09
N LEU A 136 13.71 -6.39 10.56
CA LEU A 136 12.47 -7.16 10.80
C LEU A 136 12.46 -8.50 10.07
N GLY A 137 13.31 -8.66 9.05
CA GLY A 137 13.55 -9.93 8.35
C GLY A 137 12.26 -10.56 7.85
N ARG A 138 12.02 -11.82 8.20
CA ARG A 138 10.86 -12.59 7.74
C ARG A 138 9.50 -12.04 8.17
N ARG A 139 9.45 -11.11 9.13
CA ARG A 139 8.20 -10.49 9.62
C ARG A 139 7.75 -9.32 8.76
N LEU A 140 8.60 -8.80 7.87
CA LEU A 140 8.25 -7.69 6.99
C LEU A 140 8.51 -8.03 5.52
N LEU A 141 7.49 -7.85 4.68
CA LEU A 141 7.60 -7.81 3.24
C LEU A 141 7.63 -6.36 2.76
N ALA A 142 8.78 -5.92 2.26
CA ALA A 142 8.92 -4.65 1.54
C ALA A 142 8.66 -4.89 0.04
N LEU A 143 7.71 -4.16 -0.53
CA LEU A 143 7.41 -4.19 -1.96
C LEU A 143 7.49 -2.75 -2.50
N SER A 144 8.40 -2.52 -3.45
CA SER A 144 8.52 -1.24 -4.13
C SER A 144 8.23 -1.45 -5.62
N PRO A 145 6.99 -1.14 -6.08
CA PRO A 145 6.62 -1.29 -7.48
C PRO A 145 7.34 -0.30 -8.40
N ASP A 146 7.34 -0.60 -9.70
CA ASP A 146 7.67 0.42 -10.71
C ASP A 146 6.55 1.46 -10.72
N PRO A 147 6.84 2.75 -10.44
CA PRO A 147 5.81 3.77 -10.30
C PRO A 147 4.99 4.03 -11.56
N ARG A 148 5.46 3.62 -12.74
CA ARG A 148 4.69 3.74 -14.01
C ARG A 148 3.78 2.56 -14.26
N ARG A 149 3.90 1.51 -13.44
CA ARG A 149 3.17 0.25 -13.60
C ARG A 149 2.29 -0.06 -12.40
N GLY A 150 2.62 0.46 -11.21
CA GLY A 150 1.96 0.07 -9.97
C GLY A 150 2.18 -1.39 -9.62
N ILE A 151 1.36 -1.91 -8.71
CA ILE A 151 1.40 -3.32 -8.30
C ILE A 151 1.04 -4.22 -9.50
N THR A 152 1.97 -5.11 -9.85
CA THR A 152 1.79 -6.11 -10.91
C THR A 152 1.10 -7.37 -10.38
N PRO A 153 0.61 -8.28 -11.24
CA PRO A 153 0.08 -9.58 -10.80
C PRO A 153 1.04 -10.35 -9.88
N ALA A 154 2.33 -10.38 -10.22
CA ALA A 154 3.35 -11.01 -9.39
C ALA A 154 3.57 -10.28 -8.06
N GLY A 155 3.45 -8.95 -8.05
CA GLY A 155 3.50 -8.14 -6.84
C GLY A 155 2.32 -8.46 -5.90
N LEU A 156 1.10 -8.51 -6.43
CA LEU A 156 -0.08 -8.86 -5.64
C LEU A 156 0.01 -10.29 -5.10
N GLU A 157 0.47 -11.25 -5.91
CA GLU A 157 0.62 -12.62 -5.45
C GLU A 157 1.66 -12.74 -4.33
N ARG A 158 2.76 -11.96 -4.38
CA ARG A 158 3.72 -11.89 -3.26
C ARG A 158 3.08 -11.35 -1.98
N LEU A 159 2.22 -10.34 -2.08
CA LEU A 159 1.49 -9.80 -0.93
C LEU A 159 0.53 -10.83 -0.35
N ARG A 160 -0.27 -11.46 -1.20
CA ARG A 160 -1.19 -12.55 -0.83
C ARG A 160 -0.46 -13.67 -0.13
N SER A 161 0.52 -14.26 -0.80
CA SER A 161 1.33 -15.37 -0.28
C SER A 161 2.04 -15.02 1.03
N PHE A 162 2.41 -13.76 1.27
CA PHE A 162 3.03 -13.34 2.52
C PHE A 162 2.01 -13.19 3.65
N LEU A 163 0.87 -12.56 3.37
CA LEU A 163 -0.18 -12.33 4.37
C LEU A 163 -0.98 -13.61 4.66
N GLU A 164 -1.00 -14.62 3.80
CA GLU A 164 -1.68 -15.90 4.06
C GLU A 164 -0.84 -16.88 4.89
N ARG A 165 0.47 -16.65 5.06
CA ARG A 165 1.35 -17.56 5.80
C ARG A 165 1.00 -17.58 7.30
N PRO A 166 0.80 -18.77 7.90
CA PRO A 166 0.84 -18.91 9.34
C PRO A 166 2.21 -18.49 9.86
N VAL A 167 2.25 -17.58 10.83
CA VAL A 167 3.48 -17.26 11.54
C VAL A 167 3.64 -18.30 12.65
N PHE A 168 4.51 -19.29 12.41
CA PHE A 168 4.88 -20.32 13.40
C PHE A 168 5.71 -19.73 14.55
#